data_AF-A0A3D2ZB88-F1
#
_entry.id   AF-A0A3D2ZB88-F1
#
_cell.length_a   1.000
_cell.length_b   1.000
_cell.length_c   1.000
_cell.angle_alpha   90.00
_cell.angle_beta   90.00
_cell.angle_gamma   90.00
#
_symmetry.space_group_name_H-M   'P 1'
#
loop_
_entity.id
_entity.type
_entity.pdbx_description
1 polymer ?
#
loop_
_entity_poly.entity_id
_entity_poly.type
_entity_poly.pdbx_seq_one_letter_code
_entity_poly.pdbx_strand_id
1 'polypeptide(L)'
;MIIVMNLGLFTDADEVRSGVDDLVSGVRREMDPLPGYDEATTPGTIEERNERAYRRDGIAIGAEDLELLEQAGTSLGVAIPWRPTEENEPT
;
A
#
# COMPACT_ATOMS: atom_id res chain seq x y z
N MET A 1 20.02 -10.37 4.16
CA MET A 1 20.94 -9.73 3.19
C MET A 1 20.13 -8.69 2.41
N ILE A 2 20.63 -7.47 2.28
CA ILE A 2 20.00 -6.41 1.46
C ILE A 2 21.04 -6.00 0.41
N ILE A 3 20.61 -5.89 -0.84
CA ILE A 3 21.46 -5.46 -1.96
C ILE A 3 20.85 -4.18 -2.53
N VAL A 4 21.68 -3.14 -2.66
CA VAL A 4 21.30 -1.86 -3.30
C VAL A 4 22.18 -1.68 -4.52
N MET A 5 21.56 -1.46 -5.68
CA MET A 5 22.27 -1.26 -6.95
C MET A 5 22.04 0.17 -7.43
N ASN A 6 23.13 0.88 -7.74
CA ASN A 6 23.05 2.17 -8.39
C ASN A 6 22.98 1.97 -9.92
N LEU A 7 21.81 2.22 -10.50
CA LEU A 7 21.55 2.05 -11.92
C LEU A 7 22.37 3.00 -12.80
N GLY A 8 22.70 4.18 -12.28
CA GLY A 8 23.56 5.18 -12.95
C GLY A 8 25.00 4.70 -13.20
N LEU A 9 25.40 3.57 -12.63
CA LEU A 9 26.69 2.92 -12.92
C LEU A 9 26.66 2.06 -14.19
N PHE A 10 25.47 1.73 -14.69
CA PHE A 10 25.29 0.87 -15.87
C PHE A 10 24.86 1.66 -17.10
N THR A 11 23.93 2.61 -16.94
CA THR A 11 23.48 3.53 -18.00
C THR A 11 22.85 4.78 -17.38
N ASP A 12 22.36 5.70 -18.21
CA ASP A 12 21.59 6.85 -17.75
C ASP A 12 20.36 6.39 -16.95
N ALA A 13 20.17 6.95 -15.75
CA ALA A 13 19.08 6.57 -14.87
C ALA A 13 17.70 6.85 -15.49
N ASP A 14 17.58 7.90 -16.29
CA ASP A 14 16.33 8.24 -16.98
C ASP A 14 16.02 7.24 -18.10
N GLU A 15 17.04 6.70 -18.76
CA GLU A 15 16.86 5.61 -19.75
C GLU A 15 16.35 4.33 -19.07
N VAL A 16 16.90 3.97 -17.90
CA VAL A 16 16.41 2.79 -17.16
C VAL A 16 14.96 3.00 -16.74
N ARG A 17 14.63 4.18 -16.22
CA ARG A 17 13.26 4.50 -15.83
C ARG A 17 12.30 4.41 -17.01
N SER A 18 12.62 5.06 -18.13
CA SER A 18 11.77 5.02 -19.33
C SER A 18 11.60 3.59 -19.85
N GLY A 19 12.67 2.79 -19.88
CA GLY A 19 12.59 1.39 -20.32
C GLY A 19 11.72 0.51 -19.41
N VAL A 20 11.75 0.75 -18.10
CA VAL A 20 10.86 0.07 -17.15
C VAL A 20 9.41 0.53 -17.34
N ASP A 21 9.18 1.83 -17.52
CA ASP A 21 7.85 2.39 -17.77
C ASP A 21 7.24 1.81 -19.06
N ASP A 22 8.03 1.69 -20.13
CA ASP A 22 7.61 1.07 -21.39
C ASP A 22 7.28 -0.42 -21.22
N LEU A 23 8.11 -1.17 -20.48
CA LEU A 23 7.85 -2.57 -20.17
C LEU A 23 6.54 -2.75 -19.41
N VAL A 24 6.32 -1.97 -18.35
CA VAL A 24 5.10 -2.01 -17.54
C VAL A 24 3.88 -1.62 -18.38
N SER A 25 4.02 -0.60 -19.23
CA SER A 25 2.97 -0.16 -20.14
C SER A 25 2.61 -1.25 -21.16
N GLY A 26 3.62 -1.90 -21.75
CA GLY A 26 3.45 -3.00 -22.70
C GLY A 26 2.70 -4.18 -22.08
N VAL A 27 3.11 -4.63 -20.88
CA VAL A 27 2.40 -5.71 -20.16
C VAL A 27 0.93 -5.37 -19.97
N ARG A 28 0.62 -4.14 -19.52
CA ARG A 28 -0.77 -3.74 -19.24
C ARG A 28 -1.63 -3.57 -20.50
N ARG A 29 -1.03 -3.24 -21.64
CA ARG A 29 -1.76 -2.92 -22.88
C ARG A 29 -1.87 -4.10 -23.84
N GLU A 30 -0.86 -4.96 -23.86
CA GLU A 30 -0.66 -5.92 -24.95
C GLU A 30 -0.81 -7.38 -24.51
N MET A 31 -0.79 -7.66 -23.20
CA MET A 31 -0.93 -9.03 -22.69
C MET A 31 -2.36 -9.35 -22.28
N ASP A 32 -2.82 -10.54 -22.65
CA ASP A 32 -4.07 -11.09 -22.16
C ASP A 32 -3.96 -11.42 -20.65
N PRO A 33 -4.99 -11.11 -19.85
CA PRO A 33 -5.01 -11.51 -18.46
C PRO A 33 -5.07 -13.03 -18.32
N LEU A 34 -4.56 -13.55 -17.21
CA LEU A 34 -4.69 -14.96 -16.88
C LEU A 34 -6.17 -15.33 -16.63
N PRO A 35 -6.59 -16.58 -16.88
CA PRO A 35 -7.95 -17.02 -16.58
C PRO A 35 -8.35 -16.72 -15.13
N GLY A 36 -9.47 -16.01 -14.96
CA GLY A 36 -9.98 -15.58 -13.65
C GLY A 36 -9.49 -14.20 -13.18
N TYR A 37 -8.73 -13.49 -14.00
CA TYR A 37 -8.31 -12.11 -13.75
C TYR A 37 -8.87 -11.17 -14.82
N ASP A 38 -9.24 -9.95 -14.41
CA ASP A 38 -9.79 -8.94 -15.33
C ASP A 38 -8.70 -8.17 -16.07
N GLU A 39 -7.47 -8.15 -15.55
CA GLU A 39 -6.36 -7.35 -16.07
C GLU A 39 -5.00 -8.04 -15.91
N ALA A 40 -4.11 -7.81 -16.87
CA ALA A 40 -2.69 -8.14 -16.74
C ALA A 40 -2.03 -7.06 -15.86
N THR A 41 -1.43 -7.47 -14.74
CA THR A 41 -0.79 -6.56 -13.78
C THR A 41 0.68 -6.88 -13.59
N THR A 42 1.45 -5.84 -13.28
CA THR A 42 2.84 -5.98 -12.83
C THR A 42 2.89 -5.93 -11.30
N PRO A 43 3.94 -6.51 -10.66
CA PRO A 43 4.15 -6.38 -9.23
C PRO A 43 4.07 -4.92 -8.76
N GLY A 44 3.40 -4.67 -7.63
CA GLY A 44 3.17 -3.32 -7.09
C GLY A 44 1.86 -2.65 -7.55
N THR A 45 1.18 -3.17 -8.58
CA THR A 45 -0.06 -2.56 -9.09
C THR A 45 -1.22 -2.65 -8.08
N ILE A 46 -1.38 -3.80 -7.43
CA ILE A 46 -2.46 -4.02 -6.45
C ILE A 46 -2.18 -3.23 -5.17
N GLU A 47 -0.92 -3.16 -4.75
CA GLU A 47 -0.47 -2.41 -3.60
C GLU A 47 -0.70 -0.91 -3.79
N GLU A 48 -0.37 -0.35 -4.96
CA GLU A 48 -0.66 1.05 -5.30
C GLU A 48 -2.16 1.36 -5.23
N ARG A 49 -3.01 0.46 -5.75
CA ARG A 49 -4.47 0.59 -5.70
C ARG A 49 -4.98 0.59 -4.26
N ASN A 50 -4.52 -0.35 -3.45
CA ASN A 50 -4.89 -0.46 -2.04
C ASN A 50 -4.42 0.76 -1.24
N GLU A 51 -3.20 1.23 -1.47
CA GLU A 51 -2.65 2.42 -0.82
C GLU A 51 -3.49 3.67 -1.13
N ARG A 52 -3.88 3.86 -2.39
CA ARG A 52 -4.79 4.95 -2.79
C ARG A 52 -6.15 4.84 -2.12
N ALA A 53 -6.73 3.64 -2.07
CA ALA A 53 -8.01 3.41 -1.41
C ALA A 53 -7.92 3.68 0.09
N TYR A 54 -6.95 3.11 0.79
CA TYR A 54 -6.79 3.27 2.23
C TYR A 54 -6.45 4.69 2.66
N ARG A 55 -5.70 5.44 1.83
CA ARG A 55 -5.45 6.86 2.09
C ARG A 55 -6.75 7.68 2.08
N ARG A 56 -7.71 7.32 1.22
CA ARG A 56 -8.98 8.03 1.07
C ARG A 56 -10.03 7.55 2.07
N ASP A 57 -10.16 6.24 2.22
CA ASP A 57 -11.29 5.60 2.90
C ASP A 57 -10.93 5.11 4.32
N GLY A 58 -9.65 5.10 4.67
CA GLY A 58 -9.13 4.45 5.87
C GLY A 58 -8.74 2.99 5.62
N ILE A 59 -7.94 2.43 6.53
CA ILE A 59 -7.50 1.04 6.47
C ILE A 59 -8.58 0.17 7.13
N ALA A 60 -9.06 -0.84 6.42
CA ALA A 60 -9.94 -1.84 7.01
C ALA A 60 -9.14 -2.73 7.98
N ILE A 61 -9.54 -2.72 9.25
CA ILE A 61 -8.96 -3.56 10.30
C ILE A 61 -10.06 -4.52 10.78
N GLY A 62 -9.73 -5.80 10.95
CA GLY A 62 -10.66 -6.79 11.47
C GLY A 62 -11.09 -6.48 12.90
N ALA A 63 -12.30 -6.88 13.30
CA ALA A 63 -12.81 -6.61 14.63
C ALA A 63 -11.92 -7.19 15.75
N GLU A 64 -11.38 -8.40 15.53
CA GLU A 64 -10.46 -9.05 16.47
C GLU A 64 -9.14 -8.27 16.60
N ASP A 65 -8.58 -7.79 15.48
CA ASP A 65 -7.36 -6.98 15.47
C ASP A 65 -7.57 -5.62 16.13
N LEU A 66 -8.75 -4.99 15.93
CA LEU A 66 -9.13 -3.76 16.62
C LEU A 66 -9.15 -3.94 18.13
N GLU A 67 -9.73 -5.04 18.61
CA GLU A 67 -9.76 -5.34 20.04
C GLU A 67 -8.34 -5.48 20.63
N LEU A 68 -7.45 -6.17 19.92
CA LEU A 68 -6.06 -6.31 20.33
C LEU A 68 -5.32 -4.96 20.38
N LEU A 69 -5.56 -4.09 19.41
CA LEU A 69 -4.98 -2.73 19.39
C LEU A 69 -5.49 -1.88 20.56
N GLU A 70 -6.76 -2.01 20.91
CA GLU A 70 -7.36 -1.30 22.05
C GLU A 70 -6.83 -1.80 23.40
N GLN A 71 -6.70 -3.12 23.56
CA GLN A 71 -6.07 -3.73 24.74
C GLN A 71 -4.62 -3.27 24.88
N ALA A 72 -3.86 -3.26 23.79
CA ALA A 72 -2.49 -2.78 23.77
C ALA A 72 -2.40 -1.30 24.17
N GLY A 73 -3.22 -0.43 23.56
CA GLY A 73 -3.24 1.00 23.89
C GLY A 73 -3.61 1.25 25.37
N THR A 74 -4.59 0.52 25.90
CA THR A 74 -4.96 0.60 27.32
C THR A 74 -3.78 0.19 28.22
N SER A 75 -3.12 -0.92 27.91
CA SER A 75 -1.98 -1.43 28.70
C SER A 75 -0.77 -0.49 28.70
N LEU A 76 -0.59 0.26 27.60
CA LEU A 76 0.52 1.18 27.40
C LEU A 76 0.17 2.63 27.76
N GLY A 77 -1.09 2.93 28.12
CA GLY A 77 -1.56 4.29 28.38
C GLY A 77 -1.59 5.18 27.13
N VAL A 78 -1.73 4.58 25.94
CA VAL A 78 -1.82 5.29 24.65
C VAL A 78 -3.28 5.50 24.28
N ALA A 79 -3.63 6.74 23.93
CA ALA A 79 -4.99 7.08 23.50
C ALA A 79 -5.36 6.37 22.19
N ILE A 80 -6.58 5.82 22.14
CA ILE A 80 -7.10 5.12 20.97
C ILE A 80 -7.73 6.15 20.02
N PRO A 81 -7.19 6.33 18.79
CA PRO A 81 -7.53 7.47 17.94
C PRO A 81 -8.95 7.42 17.36
N TRP A 82 -9.62 6.26 17.39
CA TRP A 82 -11.00 6.09 16.94
C TRP A 82 -12.02 6.01 18.08
N ARG A 83 -11.59 6.03 19.35
CA ARG A 83 -12.50 6.17 20.49
C ARG A 83 -12.47 7.62 20.97
N PRO A 84 -13.62 8.26 21.24
CA PRO A 84 -13.64 9.55 21.89
C PRO A 84 -12.94 9.45 23.25
N THR A 85 -11.99 10.34 23.54
CA THR A 85 -11.56 10.60 24.91
C THR A 85 -12.70 11.28 25.66
N GLU A 86 -12.98 10.90 26.91
CA GLU A 86 -14.08 11.41 27.75
C GLU A 86 -14.10 12.94 27.97
N GLU A 87 -13.20 13.70 27.35
CA GLU A 87 -13.20 15.18 27.35
C GLU A 87 -14.11 15.81 26.27
N ASN A 88 -14.73 15.04 25.38
CA ASN A 88 -15.57 15.57 24.29
C ASN A 88 -16.99 14.96 24.23
N GLU A 89 -17.67 14.84 25.38
CA GLU A 89 -19.14 14.73 25.36
C GLU A 89 -19.77 16.13 25.31
N PRO A 90 -20.50 16.51 24.23
CA PRO A 90 -21.30 17.73 24.26
C PRO A 90 -22.47 17.50 25.22
N THR A 91 -22.50 18.30 26.29
CA THR A 91 -23.65 18.45 27.20
C THR A 91 -24.88 18.97 26.45
#